data_AF-A0A6M3MBF6-F1
#
_entry.id   AF-A0A6M3MBF6-F1
#
_cell.length_a   1.000
_cell.length_b   1.000
_cell.length_c   1.000
_cell.angle_alpha   90.00
_cell.angle_beta   90.00
_cell.angle_gamma   90.00
#
_symmetry.space_group_name_H-M   'P 1'
#
loop_
_entity.id
_entity.type
_entity.pdbx_description
1 polymer ?
#
loop_
_entity_poly.entity_id
_entity_poly.type
_entity_poly.pdbx_seq_one_letter_code
_entity_poly.pdbx_strand_id
1 'polypeptide(L)'
;MFKDPRQEDLKTLTNEELVKLRAYIINKQNKHAAHLVRLLRMGVEFLSTGQLNVFREDASELKDIKQGKWSLEKIKKEAEDLFALSREALVKSPLPPHPDKAKAESLLLKIIKAELELTGENQ
;
A
#
# COMPACT_ATOMS: atom_id res chain seq x y z
N MET A 1 15.69 1.76 -18.38
CA MET A 1 15.00 2.09 -17.12
C MET A 1 15.79 3.21 -16.47
N PHE A 2 15.19 4.37 -16.17
CA PHE A 2 15.90 5.43 -15.45
C PHE A 2 16.38 4.87 -14.11
N LYS A 3 17.69 4.97 -13.83
CA LYS A 3 18.25 4.67 -12.51
C LYS A 3 17.77 5.75 -11.53
N ASP A 4 18.00 5.53 -10.23
CA ASP A 4 17.50 6.43 -9.18
C ASP A 4 17.86 7.90 -9.48
N PRO A 5 16.88 8.79 -9.73
CA PRO A 5 17.12 10.18 -10.11
C PRO A 5 17.90 11.00 -9.07
N ARG A 6 17.97 10.50 -7.83
CA ARG A 6 18.72 11.14 -6.74
C ARG A 6 20.24 11.07 -6.96
N GLN A 7 20.70 10.32 -7.95
CA GLN A 7 22.12 10.13 -8.27
C GLN A 7 22.59 10.86 -9.54
N GLU A 8 21.67 11.46 -10.31
CA GLU A 8 22.01 12.16 -11.57
C GLU A 8 22.01 13.68 -11.38
N ASP A 9 23.08 14.37 -11.81
CA ASP A 9 23.14 15.83 -11.82
C ASP A 9 22.23 16.39 -12.92
N LEU A 10 21.09 16.95 -12.49
CA LEU A 10 20.05 17.51 -13.36
C LEU A 10 20.56 18.55 -14.36
N LYS A 11 21.70 19.21 -14.08
CA LYS A 11 22.28 20.23 -14.96
C LYS A 11 22.93 19.67 -16.23
N THR A 12 23.19 18.37 -16.25
CA THR A 12 23.86 17.69 -17.38
C THR A 12 22.88 17.02 -18.35
N LEU A 13 21.59 16.97 -17.98
CA LEU A 13 20.55 16.31 -18.78
C LEU A 13 20.10 17.17 -19.96
N THR A 14 19.86 16.51 -21.09
CA THR A 14 19.18 17.09 -22.24
C THR A 14 17.70 17.35 -21.96
N ASN A 15 17.06 18.21 -22.78
CA ASN A 15 15.62 18.46 -22.68
C ASN A 15 14.78 17.18 -22.81
N GLU A 16 15.19 16.25 -23.67
CA GLU A 16 14.49 14.97 -23.86
C GLU A 16 14.58 14.09 -22.60
N GLU A 17 15.76 14.02 -21.98
CA GLU A 17 15.96 13.29 -20.73
C GLU A 17 15.17 13.92 -19.57
N LEU A 18 15.10 15.25 -19.48
CA LEU A 18 14.29 15.96 -18.50
C LEU A 18 12.79 15.65 -18.63
N VAL A 19 12.27 15.57 -19.85
CA VAL A 19 10.87 15.19 -20.10
C VAL A 19 10.60 13.75 -19.64
N LYS A 20 11.48 12.82 -19.99
CA LYS A 20 11.37 11.41 -19.56
C LYS A 20 11.47 11.28 -18.03
N LEU A 21 12.37 12.02 -17.41
CA LEU A 21 12.56 12.03 -15.96
C LEU A 21 11.30 12.57 -15.25
N ARG A 22 10.73 13.67 -15.73
CA ARG A 22 9.46 14.21 -15.19
C ARG A 22 8.34 13.19 -15.28
N ALA A 23 8.16 12.54 -16.43
CA ALA A 23 7.15 11.50 -16.61
C ALA A 23 7.36 10.31 -15.65
N TYR A 24 8.62 9.90 -15.44
CA TYR A 24 8.97 8.86 -14.48
C TYR A 24 8.62 9.25 -13.04
N ILE A 25 8.99 10.47 -12.61
CA ILE A 25 8.70 10.98 -11.26
C ILE A 25 7.20 11.06 -11.03
N ILE A 26 6.44 11.63 -11.97
CA ILE A 26 4.98 11.74 -11.87
C ILE A 26 4.34 10.35 -11.75
N ASN A 27 4.79 9.39 -12.56
CA ASN A 27 4.28 8.02 -12.49
C ASN A 27 4.56 7.36 -11.13
N LYS A 28 5.75 7.60 -10.55
CA LYS A 28 6.09 7.12 -9.21
C LYS A 28 5.22 7.78 -8.13
N GLN A 29 5.00 9.09 -8.21
CA GLN A 29 4.13 9.82 -7.28
C GLN A 29 2.68 9.29 -7.33
N ASN A 30 2.12 9.07 -8.52
CA ASN A 30 0.76 8.54 -8.66
C ASN A 30 0.62 7.12 -8.08
N LYS A 31 1.66 6.28 -8.23
CA LYS A 31 1.71 4.95 -7.58
C LYS A 31 1.70 5.07 -6.05
N HIS A 32 2.46 6.02 -5.51
CA HIS A 32 2.49 6.27 -4.06
C HIS A 32 1.16 6.82 -3.56
N ALA A 33 0.52 7.75 -4.28
CA ALA A 33 -0.80 8.26 -3.94
C ALA A 33 -1.86 7.16 -3.90
N ALA A 34 -1.93 6.31 -4.93
CA ALA A 34 -2.87 5.20 -4.97
C ALA A 34 -2.62 4.21 -3.82
N HIS A 35 -1.35 3.95 -3.48
CA HIS A 35 -1.00 3.07 -2.37
C HIS A 35 -1.37 3.67 -1.02
N LEU A 36 -1.12 4.96 -0.81
CA LEU A 36 -1.49 5.69 0.41
C LEU A 36 -2.99 5.60 0.67
N VAL A 37 -3.81 6.00 -0.31
CA VAL A 37 -5.27 5.97 -0.20
C VAL A 37 -5.77 4.55 0.07
N ARG A 38 -5.23 3.55 -0.66
CA ARG A 38 -5.57 2.14 -0.43
C ARG A 38 -5.30 1.71 1.01
N LEU A 39 -4.09 1.96 1.53
CA LEU A 39 -3.71 1.54 2.88
C LEU A 39 -4.57 2.22 3.93
N LEU A 40 -4.85 3.51 3.77
CA LEU A 40 -5.69 4.26 4.70
C LEU A 40 -7.13 3.75 4.71
N ARG A 41 -7.75 3.55 3.54
CA ARG A 41 -9.12 3.00 3.46
C ARG A 41 -9.21 1.59 4.06
N MET A 42 -8.28 0.71 3.70
CA MET A 42 -8.20 -0.62 4.27
C MET A 42 -7.96 -0.58 5.79
N GLY A 43 -7.11 0.35 6.26
CA GLY A 43 -6.83 0.54 7.68
C GLY A 43 -8.06 0.98 8.45
N VAL A 44 -8.80 1.97 7.94
CA VAL A 44 -10.06 2.44 8.54
C VAL A 44 -11.08 1.30 8.63
N GLU A 45 -11.26 0.55 7.54
CA GLU A 45 -12.18 -0.58 7.50
C GLU A 45 -11.79 -1.70 8.47
N PHE A 46 -10.50 -2.07 8.49
CA PHE A 46 -9.99 -3.10 9.39
C PHE A 46 -10.12 -2.70 10.85
N LEU A 47 -9.78 -1.45 11.19
CA LEU A 47 -9.96 -0.93 12.54
C LEU A 47 -11.44 -0.85 12.94
N SER A 48 -12.35 -0.65 12.00
CA SER A 48 -13.79 -0.55 12.31
C SER A 48 -14.47 -1.91 12.44
N THR A 49 -14.02 -2.92 11.67
CA THR A 49 -14.74 -4.20 11.51
C THR A 49 -13.98 -5.40 12.06
N GLY A 50 -12.67 -5.28 12.28
CA GLY A 50 -11.77 -6.39 12.55
C GLY A 50 -11.52 -7.31 11.34
N GLN A 51 -12.02 -6.98 10.15
CA GLN A 51 -11.90 -7.78 8.94
C GLN A 51 -10.99 -7.10 7.91
N LEU A 52 -10.01 -7.84 7.39
CA LEU A 52 -9.04 -7.32 6.42
C LEU A 52 -9.45 -7.68 4.99
N ASN A 53 -10.14 -6.77 4.31
CA ASN A 53 -10.58 -6.97 2.93
C ASN A 53 -9.49 -6.54 1.91
N VAL A 54 -8.68 -7.52 1.50
CA VAL A 54 -7.56 -7.34 0.56
C VAL A 54 -8.04 -7.18 -0.89
N PHE A 55 -9.08 -7.90 -1.28
CA PHE A 55 -9.75 -7.74 -2.57
C PHE A 55 -10.68 -6.54 -2.50
N ARG A 56 -10.37 -5.51 -3.31
CA ARG A 56 -10.97 -4.19 -3.19
C ARG A 56 -12.09 -3.99 -4.18
N GLU A 57 -13.25 -3.58 -3.68
CA GLU A 57 -14.34 -3.09 -4.51
C GLU A 57 -14.00 -1.73 -5.16
N ASP A 58 -13.21 -0.89 -4.47
CA ASP A 58 -12.75 0.42 -4.96
C ASP A 58 -11.51 0.34 -5.87
N ALA A 59 -11.22 -0.84 -6.45
CA ALA A 59 -10.04 -1.06 -7.29
C ALA A 59 -10.01 -0.17 -8.55
N SER A 60 -11.18 0.20 -9.10
CA SER A 60 -11.29 1.13 -10.23
C SER A 60 -10.79 2.52 -9.87
N GLU A 61 -11.23 3.07 -8.74
CA GLU A 61 -10.83 4.39 -8.27
C GLU A 61 -9.34 4.45 -7.88
N LEU A 62 -8.82 3.39 -7.26
CA LEU A 62 -7.39 3.26 -6.99
C LEU A 62 -6.55 3.24 -8.29
N LYS A 63 -7.06 2.63 -9.37
CA LYS A 63 -6.42 2.69 -10.70
C LYS A 63 -6.47 4.10 -11.27
N ASP A 64 -7.57 4.83 -11.10
CA ASP A 64 -7.70 6.21 -11.54
C ASP A 64 -6.68 7.14 -10.86
N ILE A 65 -6.47 6.98 -9.55
CA ILE A 65 -5.41 7.69 -8.82
C ILE A 65 -4.03 7.33 -9.39
N LYS A 66 -3.76 6.04 -9.58
CA LYS A 66 -2.48 5.55 -10.13
C LYS A 66 -2.21 6.06 -11.55
N GLN A 67 -3.26 6.31 -12.33
CA GLN A 67 -3.19 6.89 -13.67
C GLN A 67 -3.09 8.42 -13.66
N GLY A 68 -3.16 9.07 -12.50
CA GLY A 68 -3.06 10.53 -12.37
C GLY A 68 -4.35 11.28 -12.71
N LYS A 69 -5.51 10.60 -12.69
CA LYS A 69 -6.81 11.26 -12.94
C LYS A 69 -7.25 12.13 -11.76
N TRP A 70 -6.69 11.90 -10.58
CA TRP A 70 -6.94 12.72 -9.40
C TRP A 70 -5.90 13.83 -9.31
N SER A 71 -6.35 15.04 -8.99
CA SER A 71 -5.46 16.15 -8.68
C SER A 71 -4.73 15.91 -7.36
N LEU A 72 -3.55 16.53 -7.21
CA LEU A 72 -2.78 16.46 -5.96
C LEU A 72 -3.60 16.96 -4.76
N GLU A 73 -4.36 18.04 -4.92
CA GLU A 73 -5.18 18.60 -3.85
C GLU A 73 -6.31 17.64 -3.43
N LYS A 74 -6.92 16.93 -4.40
CA LYS A 74 -7.91 15.90 -4.08
C LYS A 74 -7.28 14.74 -3.29
N ILE A 75 -6.08 14.30 -3.68
CA ILE A 75 -5.35 13.23 -2.99
C ILE A 75 -4.98 13.64 -1.57
N LYS A 76 -4.49 14.87 -1.37
CA LYS A 76 -4.15 15.39 -0.04
C LYS A 76 -5.37 15.43 0.88
N LYS A 77 -6.47 15.99 0.38
CA LYS A 77 -7.72 16.06 1.13
C LYS A 77 -8.24 14.67 1.53
N GLU A 78 -8.28 13.73 0.58
CA GLU A 78 -8.69 12.35 0.86
C GLU A 78 -7.80 11.70 1.94
N ALA A 79 -6.47 11.90 1.85
CA ALA A 79 -5.55 11.37 2.84
C ALA A 79 -5.77 11.99 4.23
N GLU A 80 -5.95 13.32 4.32
CA GLU A 80 -6.24 14.02 5.57
C GLU A 80 -7.53 13.52 6.23
N ASP A 81 -8.60 13.40 5.43
CA ASP A 81 -9.90 12.90 5.89
C ASP A 81 -9.77 11.44 6.40
N LEU A 82 -9.07 10.57 5.65
CA LEU A 82 -8.85 9.18 6.06
C LEU A 82 -7.92 9.05 7.29
N PHE A 83 -6.93 9.94 7.45
CA PHE A 83 -6.11 9.96 8.65
C PHE A 83 -6.96 10.30 9.88
N ALA A 84 -7.88 11.27 9.77
CA ALA A 84 -8.82 11.58 10.85
C ALA A 84 -9.70 10.38 11.19
N LEU A 85 -10.31 9.77 10.18
CA LEU A 85 -11.14 8.56 10.35
C LEU A 85 -10.36 7.40 10.97
N SER A 86 -9.10 7.20 10.60
CA SER A 86 -8.29 6.10 11.16
C SER A 86 -8.04 6.28 12.66
N ARG A 87 -7.83 7.52 13.12
CA ARG A 87 -7.67 7.83 14.55
C ARG A 87 -8.97 7.56 15.32
N GLU A 88 -10.10 7.94 14.76
CA GLU A 88 -11.41 7.68 15.38
C GLU A 88 -11.75 6.18 15.41
N ALA A 89 -11.48 5.46 14.31
CA ALA A 89 -11.71 4.03 14.21
C ALA A 89 -10.83 3.25 15.20
N LEU A 90 -9.57 3.67 15.39
CA LEU A 90 -8.68 3.04 16.36
C LEU A 90 -9.23 3.09 17.79
N VAL A 91 -9.82 4.21 18.22
CA VAL A 91 -10.39 4.38 19.56
C VAL A 91 -11.57 3.43 19.80
N LYS A 92 -12.36 3.14 18.75
CA LYS A 92 -13.56 2.30 18.82
C LYS A 92 -13.32 0.86 18.37
N SER A 93 -12.07 0.51 18.06
CA SER A 93 -11.73 -0.73 17.37
C SER A 93 -12.09 -1.96 18.20
N PRO A 94 -12.66 -3.01 17.57
CA PRO A 94 -12.89 -4.29 18.24
C PRO A 94 -11.62 -5.15 18.32
N LEU A 95 -10.52 -4.70 17.71
CA LEU A 95 -9.26 -5.44 17.67
C LEU A 95 -8.56 -5.42 19.03
N PRO A 96 -7.83 -6.49 19.39
CA PRO A 96 -6.99 -6.47 20.58
C PRO A 96 -5.88 -5.42 20.44
N PRO A 97 -5.38 -4.87 21.56
CA PRO A 97 -4.33 -3.84 21.55
C PRO A 97 -3.01 -4.34 20.93
N HIS A 98 -2.78 -5.66 20.97
CA HIS A 98 -1.58 -6.29 20.42
C HIS A 98 -1.93 -7.60 19.70
N PRO A 99 -1.19 -7.95 18.63
CA PRO A 99 -1.28 -9.26 18.00
C PRO A 99 -0.91 -10.39 18.96
N ASP A 100 -1.63 -11.51 18.85
CA ASP A 100 -1.33 -12.74 19.58
C ASP A 100 -0.13 -13.46 18.92
N LYS A 101 1.08 -13.18 19.42
CA LYS A 101 2.32 -13.72 18.87
C LYS A 101 2.38 -15.24 18.95
N ALA A 102 1.86 -15.84 20.02
CA ALA A 102 1.88 -17.28 20.21
C ALA A 102 0.98 -17.99 19.17
N LYS A 103 -0.20 -17.43 18.86
CA LYS A 103 -1.03 -17.93 17.76
C LYS A 103 -0.36 -17.79 16.41
N ALA A 104 0.29 -16.64 16.14
CA ALA A 104 1.00 -16.42 14.89
C ALA A 104 2.15 -17.43 14.69
N GLU A 105 2.94 -17.67 15.72
CA GLU A 105 4.02 -18.67 15.70
C GLU A 105 3.47 -20.10 15.52
N SER A 106 2.39 -20.45 16.23
CA SER A 106 1.74 -21.75 16.07
C SER A 106 1.23 -21.95 14.63
N LEU A 107 0.65 -20.92 14.02
CA LEU A 107 0.22 -20.95 12.62
C LEU A 107 1.40 -21.13 11.66
N LEU A 108 2.49 -20.38 11.86
CA LEU A 108 3.71 -20.50 11.05
C LEU A 108 4.26 -21.93 11.08
N LEU A 109 4.39 -22.53 12.26
CA LEU A 109 4.85 -23.91 12.41
C LEU A 109 3.93 -24.91 11.72
N LYS A 110 2.61 -24.71 11.78
CA LYS A 110 1.64 -25.58 11.07
C LYS A 110 1.83 -25.52 9.56
N ILE A 111 1.99 -24.32 9.00
CA ILE A 111 2.22 -24.13 7.56
C ILE A 111 3.52 -24.80 7.12
N ILE A 112 4.61 -24.59 7.87
CA ILE A 112 5.92 -25.19 7.56
C ILE A 112 5.85 -26.73 7.62
N LYS A 113 5.21 -27.29 8.66
CA LYS A 113 5.05 -28.75 8.77
C LYS A 113 4.25 -29.34 7.63
N ALA A 114 3.12 -28.71 7.27
CA ALA A 114 2.30 -29.16 6.15
C ALA A 114 3.09 -29.19 4.83
N GLU A 115 3.94 -28.18 4.58
CA GLU A 115 4.81 -28.15 3.39
C GLU A 115 5.88 -29.25 3.43
N LEU A 116 6.50 -29.49 4.58
CA LEU A 116 7.51 -30.54 4.73
C LEU A 116 6.92 -31.95 4.59
N GLU A 117 5.69 -32.17 5.07
CA GLU A 117 4.97 -33.44 4.91
C GLU A 117 4.63 -33.69 3.43
N LEU A 118 4.14 -32.68 2.71
CA LEU A 118 3.85 -32.77 1.27
C LEU A 118 5.11 -33.00 0.40
N THR A 119 6.26 -32.49 0.83
CA THR A 119 7.53 -32.66 0.10
C THR A 119 8.25 -33.97 0.47
N GLY A 120 8.00 -34.50 1.67
CA GLY A 120 8.53 -35.79 2.14
C GLY A 120 7.81 -37.03 1.57
N GLU A 121 6.53 -36.92 1.18
CA GLU A 121 5.80 -38.01 0.49
C GLU A 121 6.13 -38.13 -1.01
N ASN A 122 6.86 -37.17 -1.57
CA ASN A 122 7.27 -37.13 -2.98
C ASN A 122 8.74 -37.53 -3.20
N GLN A 123 9.39 -38.18 -2.22
CA GLN A 123 10.74 -38.74 -2.33
C GLN A 123 10.75 -40.26 -2.18
#